data_AF-A0A291DFD2-F1
#
_entry.id   AF-A0A291DFD2-F1
#
_cell.length_a   1.000
_cell.length_b   1.000
_cell.length_c   1.000
_cell.angle_alpha   90.00
_cell.angle_beta   90.00
_cell.angle_gamma   90.00
#
_symmetry.space_group_name_H-M   'P 1'
#
loop_
_entity.id
_entity.type
_entity.pdbx_description
1 polymer ?
#
loop_
_entity_poly.entity_id
_entity_poly.type
_entity_poly.pdbx_seq_one_letter_code
_entity_poly.pdbx_strand_id
1 'polypeptide(L)' 'MPTPATHTDDSTNPITPEESLKFAEAGMNLAGHVITDPRILELLNQRAHGGISFEEYKAACIRHILGGN' A
#
# COMPACT_ATOMS: atom_id res chain seq x y z
N MET A 1 -34.62 -30.61 -9.80
CA MET A 1 -33.76 -29.72 -10.60
C MET A 1 -32.93 -28.89 -9.62
N PRO A 2 -31.67 -29.24 -9.33
CA PRO A 2 -30.81 -28.41 -8.49
C PRO A 2 -30.27 -27.25 -9.34
N THR A 3 -30.44 -26.03 -8.86
CA THR A 3 -29.90 -24.80 -9.45
C THR A 3 -28.37 -24.84 -9.47
N PRO A 4 -27.71 -24.38 -10.55
CA PRO A 4 -26.27 -24.21 -10.52
C PRO A 4 -25.97 -23.04 -9.59
N ALA A 5 -25.29 -23.33 -8.48
CA ALA A 5 -24.65 -22.29 -7.70
C ALA A 5 -23.62 -21.63 -8.62
N THR A 6 -23.85 -20.37 -8.98
CA THR A 6 -22.83 -19.51 -9.55
C THR A 6 -21.75 -19.36 -8.48
N HIS A 7 -20.80 -20.29 -8.48
CA HIS A 7 -19.49 -20.09 -7.89
C HIS A 7 -18.83 -19.04 -8.77
N THR A 8 -19.11 -17.77 -8.48
CA THR A 8 -18.19 -16.70 -8.85
C THR A 8 -16.93 -17.04 -8.08
N ASP A 9 -16.04 -17.79 -8.73
CA ASP A 9 -14.62 -17.75 -8.43
C ASP A 9 -14.26 -16.28 -8.56
N ASP A 10 -14.39 -15.57 -7.44
CA ASP A 10 -13.76 -14.30 -7.21
C ASP A 10 -12.27 -14.62 -7.21
N SER A 11 -11.74 -14.77 -8.43
CA SER A 11 -10.33 -14.71 -8.72
C SER A 11 -9.91 -13.27 -8.44
N THR A 12 -10.00 -12.87 -7.17
CA THR A 12 -9.28 -11.74 -6.61
C THR A 12 -7.83 -12.12 -6.83
N ASN A 13 -7.29 -11.73 -7.99
CA ASN A 13 -5.87 -11.72 -8.22
C ASN A 13 -5.28 -11.02 -7.00
N PRO A 14 -4.42 -11.69 -6.20
CA PRO A 14 -3.84 -11.06 -5.04
C PRO A 14 -3.09 -9.84 -5.56
N ILE A 15 -3.62 -8.64 -5.27
CA ILE A 15 -3.00 -7.39 -5.72
C ILE A 15 -1.58 -7.44 -5.19
N THR A 16 -0.62 -7.41 -6.11
CA THR A 16 0.78 -7.53 -5.72
C THR A 16 1.20 -6.30 -4.91
N PRO A 17 2.17 -6.44 -4.00
CA PRO A 17 2.81 -5.31 -3.32
C PRO A 17 3.15 -4.16 -4.29
N GLU A 18 3.67 -4.52 -5.45
CA GLU A 18 4.13 -3.61 -6.49
C GLU A 18 2.96 -2.88 -7.18
N GLU A 19 1.84 -3.57 -7.46
CA GLU A 19 0.63 -2.92 -8.00
C GLU A 19 -0.02 -1.98 -6.99
N SER A 20 -0.09 -2.38 -5.71
CA SER A 20 -0.58 -1.52 -4.63
C SER A 20 0.25 -0.25 -4.50
N LEU A 21 1.58 -0.37 -4.60
CA LEU A 21 2.49 0.77 -4.53
C LEU A 21 2.34 1.70 -5.73
N LYS A 22 2.25 1.15 -6.96
CA LYS A 22 2.02 1.93 -8.18
C LYS A 22 0.69 2.67 -8.14
N PHE A 23 -0.37 2.06 -7.61
CA PHE A 23 -1.66 2.71 -7.47
C PHE A 23 -1.60 3.87 -6.48
N ALA A 24 -0.94 3.67 -5.33
CA ALA A 24 -0.74 4.73 -4.34
C ALA A 24 0.11 5.88 -4.92
N GLU A 25 1.18 5.57 -5.65
CA GLU A 25 2.02 6.56 -6.33
C GLU A 25 1.23 7.35 -7.38
N ALA A 26 0.43 6.68 -8.21
CA ALA A 26 -0.41 7.33 -9.21
C ALA A 26 -1.46 8.25 -8.56
N GLY A 27 -2.08 7.82 -7.46
CA GLY A 27 -3.02 8.64 -6.69
C GLY A 27 -2.38 9.89 -6.09
N MET A 28 -1.17 9.77 -5.55
CA MET A 28 -0.40 10.90 -5.04
C MET A 28 -0.02 11.86 -6.17
N ASN A 29 0.50 11.35 -7.29
CA ASN A 29 0.86 12.17 -8.46
C ASN A 29 -0.35 12.92 -9.03
N LEU A 30 -1.52 12.26 -9.09
CA LEU A 30 -2.77 12.89 -9.52
C LEU A 30 -3.16 14.05 -8.60
N ALA A 31 -2.92 13.93 -7.29
CA ALA A 31 -3.12 14.99 -6.32
C ALA A 31 -2.02 16.09 -6.39
N GLY A 32 -1.06 15.98 -7.32
CA GLY A 32 0.07 16.91 -7.44
C GLY A 32 1.15 16.70 -6.38
N HIS A 33 1.14 15.57 -5.68
CA HIS A 33 2.09 15.24 -4.62
C HIS A 33 3.01 14.09 -5.03
N VAL A 34 4.32 14.31 -4.95
CA VAL A 34 5.32 13.27 -5.21
C VAL A 34 6.03 12.95 -3.91
N ILE A 35 6.11 11.67 -3.55
CA ILE A 35 6.90 11.23 -2.41
C ILE A 35 8.36 11.20 -2.85
N THR A 36 9.13 12.22 -2.47
CA THR A 36 10.58 12.32 -2.77
C THR A 36 11.46 11.88 -1.61
N ASP A 37 10.88 11.65 -0.43
CA ASP A 37 11.62 11.28 0.76
C ASP A 37 12.05 9.80 0.69
N PRO A 38 13.37 9.49 0.72
CA PRO A 38 13.87 8.14 0.58
C PRO A 38 13.47 7.23 1.75
N ARG A 39 13.30 7.78 2.98
CA ARG A 39 12.90 7.01 4.15
C ARG A 39 11.42 6.63 4.06
N ILE A 40 10.57 7.52 3.58
CA ILE A 40 9.14 7.23 3.37
C ILE A 40 8.97 6.19 2.26
N LEU A 41 9.77 6.24 1.19
CA LEU A 41 9.77 5.21 0.14
C LEU A 41 10.18 3.82 0.67
N GLU A 42 11.19 3.75 1.53
CA GLU A 42 11.60 2.50 2.17
C GLU A 42 10.48 1.91 3.05
N LEU A 43 9.82 2.75 3.85
CA LEU A 43 8.69 2.34 4.70
C LEU A 43 7.49 1.86 3.87
N LEU A 44 7.19 2.51 2.75
CA LEU A 44 6.16 2.05 1.81
C LEU A 44 6.49 0.68 1.23
N ASN A 45 7.76 0.46 0.87
CA ASN A 45 8.22 -0.82 0.36
C ASN A 45 8.10 -1.93 1.41
N GLN A 46 8.53 -1.66 2.65
CA GLN A 46 8.37 -2.59 3.77
C GLN A 46 6.89 -2.93 4.02
N ARG A 47 6.00 -1.95 3.95
CA ARG A 47 4.56 -2.17 4.10
C ARG A 47 4.01 -3.03 2.95
N ALA A 48 4.40 -2.73 1.71
CA ALA A 48 3.94 -3.45 0.54
C ALA A 48 4.32 -4.94 0.63
N HIS A 49 5.54 -5.26 1.07
CA HIS A 49 6.00 -6.64 1.27
C HIS A 49 5.53 -7.29 2.58
N GLY A 50 4.69 -6.62 3.37
CA GLY A 50 4.16 -7.15 4.63
C GLY A 50 5.15 -7.17 5.80
N GLY A 51 6.27 -6.45 5.70
CA GLY A 51 7.28 -6.33 6.75
C GLY A 51 6.86 -5.42 7.91
N ILE A 52 5.93 -4.50 7.68
CA ILE A 52 5.34 -3.63 8.72
C ILE A 52 3.85 -3.43 8.49
N SER A 53 3.09 -3.28 9.57
CA SER A 53 1.68 -2.92 9.51
C SER A 53 1.47 -1.45 9.07
N PHE A 54 0.24 -1.09 8.70
CA PHE A 54 -0.08 0.30 8.36
C PHE A 54 0.10 1.26 9.54
N GLU A 55 -0.20 0.83 10.77
CA GLU A 55 -0.01 1.65 11.97
C GLU A 55 1.47 1.89 12.26
N GLU A 56 2.32 0.88 12.09
CA GLU A 56 3.77 1.02 12.23
C GLU A 56 4.35 1.93 11.14
N TYR A 57 3.92 1.76 9.88
CA TYR A 57 4.26 2.65 8.77
C TYR A 57 3.90 4.11 9.11
N LYS A 58 2.67 4.35 9.58
CA LYS A 58 2.18 5.67 9.94
C LYS A 58 2.96 6.28 11.08
N ALA A 59 3.22 5.52 12.15
CA ALA A 59 4.01 5.98 13.29
C ALA A 59 5.45 6.32 12.88
N ALA A 60 6.07 5.50 12.03
CA ALA A 60 7.42 5.74 11.53
C ALA A 60 7.48 6.98 10.62
N CYS A 61 6.50 7.17 9.73
CA CYS A 61 6.40 8.36 8.90
C CYS A 61 6.21 9.63 9.74
N ILE A 62 5.31 9.60 10.74
CA ILE A 62 5.09 10.73 11.65
C ILE A 62 6.37 11.05 12.42
N ARG A 63 7.06 10.04 12.96
CA ARG A 63 8.32 10.26 13.69
C ARG A 63 9.39 10.89 12.80
N HIS A 64 9.51 10.41 11.56
CA HIS A 64 10.45 10.95 10.57
C HIS A 64 10.14 12.39 10.18
N ILE A 65 8.87 12.70 9.89
CA ILE A 65 8.44 14.05 9.46
C ILE A 65 8.47 15.07 10.60
N LEU A 66 8.05 14.69 11.81
CA LEU A 66 8.05 15.58 12.97
C LEU A 66 9.42 15.66 13.66
N GLY A 67 10.42 14.90 13.20
CA GLY A 67 11.76 14.91 13.78
C GLY A 67 11.82 14.39 15.22
N GLY A 68 10.95 13.43 15.57
CA GLY A 68 10.91 12.85 16.92
C GLY A 68 12.13 11.99 17.21
N ASN A 69 13.19 12.61 17.74
CA ASN A 69 14.33 11.95 18.38
C ASN A 69 14.03 11.67 19.86
#